data_AF-A0A838UA19-F1
#
_entry.id   AF-A0A838UA19-F1
#
_cell.length_a   1.000
_cell.length_b   1.000
_cell.length_c   1.000
_cell.angle_alpha   90.00
_cell.angle_beta   90.00
_cell.angle_gamma   90.00
#
_symmetry.space_group_name_H-M   'P 1'
#
loop_
_entity.id
_entity.type
_entity.pdbx_description
1 polymer ?
#
loop_
_entity_poly.entity_id
_entity_poly.type
_entity_poly.pdbx_seq_one_letter_code
_entity_poly.pdbx_strand_id
1 'polypeptide(L)'
;MAREKIVRAGKHVWTVFVYIFAAVGFVLVVGYFALRFGFTKVPGIIDLQRQAFIGSATTSTAAVINQAPEYPKGTPWQDTQEWQVLSAAITKDTSVINQAATTSGVPARLIVANLIVEQLRLFFTERGFYEQFFAPLKILGSQTQFSWGVMGMKEATAVQVENNLKNPTSPYYLGPQYEHLLDLSATATTSIEQQRFIRMTDQHQHYYNYLYAGLYIREIENQWQNAGFPITNRPDVISTLYNIGFEHSMPNANPQVGGAAIVINGVTYSFGGLANQFYQSDLLTNIFPK
;
A
#
# COMPACT_ATOMS: atom_id res chain seq x y z
N MET A 1 8.43 65.06 23.02
CA MET A 1 9.66 64.41 22.49
C MET A 1 9.69 62.88 22.66
N ALA A 2 9.40 62.31 23.84
CA ALA A 2 9.44 60.85 24.04
C ALA A 2 8.32 60.06 23.30
N ARG A 3 7.09 60.58 23.27
CA ARG A 3 5.95 59.96 22.55
C ARG A 3 6.14 59.86 21.03
N GLU A 4 6.72 60.89 20.40
CA GLU A 4 7.01 60.87 18.96
C GLU A 4 8.05 59.82 18.57
N LYS A 5 9.08 59.61 19.42
CA LYS A 5 10.10 58.58 19.19
C LYS A 5 9.49 57.16 19.23
N ILE A 6 8.56 56.91 20.16
CA ILE A 6 7.88 55.61 20.30
C ILE A 6 6.96 55.33 19.10
N VAL A 7 6.19 56.32 18.65
CA VAL A 7 5.32 56.18 17.47
C VAL A 7 6.14 55.94 16.19
N ARG A 8 7.29 56.61 16.05
CA ARG A 8 8.19 56.44 14.91
C ARG A 8 8.85 55.06 14.91
N ALA A 9 9.30 54.58 16.08
CA ALA A 9 9.85 53.24 16.25
C ALA A 9 8.81 52.14 15.94
N GLY A 10 7.58 52.30 16.42
CA GLY A 10 6.48 51.36 16.12
C GLY A 10 6.16 51.27 14.63
N LYS A 11 6.19 52.40 13.90
CA LYS A 11 6.03 52.40 12.44
C LYS A 11 7.15 51.64 11.73
N HIS A 12 8.41 51.81 12.15
CA HIS A 12 9.52 51.08 11.55
C HIS A 12 9.42 49.56 11.78
N VAL A 13 9.04 49.13 12.99
CA VAL A 13 8.83 47.70 13.30
C VAL A 13 7.70 47.11 12.47
N TRP A 14 6.58 47.82 12.34
CA TRP A 14 5.45 47.40 11.50
C TRP A 14 5.86 47.27 10.03
N THR A 15 6.57 48.24 9.49
CA THR A 15 7.04 48.20 8.10
C THR A 15 7.98 47.02 7.85
N VAL A 16 8.90 46.75 8.77
CA VAL A 16 9.80 45.58 8.68
C VAL A 16 9.00 44.28 8.68
N PHE A 17 7.99 44.15 9.55
CA PHE A 17 7.11 42.97 9.60
C PHE A 17 6.37 42.76 8.26
N VAL A 18 5.82 43.83 7.69
CA VAL A 18 5.14 43.77 6.39
C VAL A 18 6.09 43.33 5.27
N TYR A 19 7.33 43.82 5.26
CA TYR A 19 8.32 43.39 4.26
C TYR A 19 8.72 41.92 4.40
N ILE A 20 8.88 41.41 5.62
CA ILE A 20 9.14 39.99 5.86
C ILE A 20 7.98 39.14 5.34
N PHE A 21 6.74 39.54 5.65
CA PHE A 21 5.54 38.82 5.20
C PHE A 21 5.40 38.85 3.68
N ALA A 22 5.67 39.99 3.05
CA ALA A 22 5.70 40.13 1.60
C ALA A 22 6.79 39.28 0.94
N ALA A 23 7.98 39.19 1.54
CA ALA A 23 9.07 38.35 1.04
C ALA A 23 8.71 36.85 1.12
N VAL A 24 8.13 36.40 2.22
CA VAL A 24 7.63 35.02 2.36
C VAL A 24 6.54 34.73 1.32
N GLY A 25 5.57 35.64 1.17
CA GLY A 25 4.52 35.52 0.16
C GLY A 25 5.08 35.46 -1.27
N PHE A 26 6.09 36.29 -1.56
CA PHE A 26 6.77 36.27 -2.85
C PHE A 26 7.48 34.94 -3.11
N VAL A 27 8.22 34.40 -2.13
CA VAL A 27 8.89 33.09 -2.26
C VAL A 27 7.87 31.97 -2.50
N LEU A 28 6.74 31.98 -1.79
CA LEU A 28 5.69 30.98 -1.97
C LEU A 28 5.02 31.08 -3.35
N VAL A 29 4.74 32.29 -3.82
CA VAL A 29 4.17 32.51 -5.16
C VAL A 29 5.16 32.09 -6.24
N VAL A 30 6.42 32.51 -6.17
CA VAL A 30 7.45 32.10 -7.12
C VAL A 30 7.65 30.58 -7.11
N GLY A 31 7.68 29.95 -5.94
CA GLY A 31 7.74 28.49 -5.80
C GLY A 31 6.55 27.79 -6.45
N TYR A 32 5.32 28.29 -6.23
CA TYR A 32 4.12 27.77 -6.87
C TYR A 32 4.18 27.88 -8.41
N PHE A 33 4.60 29.02 -8.95
CA PHE A 33 4.79 29.20 -10.39
C PHE A 33 5.89 28.29 -10.94
N ALA A 34 7.00 28.12 -10.21
CA ALA A 34 8.09 27.22 -10.60
C ALA A 34 7.63 25.75 -10.69
N LEU A 35 6.73 25.33 -9.80
CA LEU A 35 6.09 24.01 -9.85
C LEU A 35 5.06 23.92 -10.99
N ARG A 36 4.15 24.90 -11.08
CA ARG A 36 3.03 24.91 -12.05
C ARG A 36 3.50 24.92 -13.51
N PHE A 37 4.61 25.60 -13.81
CA PHE A 37 5.17 25.72 -15.16
C PHE A 37 6.33 24.75 -15.42
N GLY A 38 6.63 23.83 -14.48
CA GLY A 38 7.63 22.79 -14.69
C GLY A 38 9.08 23.29 -14.73
N PHE A 39 9.37 24.45 -14.13
CA PHE A 39 10.74 24.97 -13.99
C PHE A 39 11.57 24.13 -13.01
N THR A 40 10.91 23.38 -12.12
CA THR A 40 11.53 22.33 -11.31
C THR A 40 11.17 20.98 -11.91
N LYS A 41 12.10 20.36 -12.65
CA LYS A 41 11.93 19.03 -13.26
C LYS A 41 12.08 17.89 -12.25
N VAL A 42 11.63 18.09 -11.01
CA VAL A 42 11.54 17.01 -10.04
C VAL A 42 10.08 16.57 -10.05
N PRO A 43 9.75 15.43 -10.69
CA PRO A 43 8.38 14.94 -10.66
C PRO A 43 7.98 14.72 -9.20
N GLY A 44 6.88 15.37 -8.78
CA GLY A 44 6.36 15.18 -7.44
C GLY A 44 5.81 13.76 -7.28
N ILE A 45 5.64 13.30 -6.04
CA ILE A 45 5.03 11.99 -5.78
C ILE A 45 3.62 11.89 -6.41
N ILE A 46 2.91 13.03 -6.50
CA ILE A 46 1.60 13.14 -7.16
C ILE A 46 1.71 12.92 -8.68
N ASP A 47 2.75 13.43 -9.32
CA ASP A 47 2.97 13.24 -10.76
C ASP A 47 3.36 11.80 -11.08
N LEU A 48 4.22 11.19 -10.24
CA LEU A 48 4.59 9.79 -10.36
C LEU A 48 3.42 8.85 -10.08
N GLN A 49 2.56 9.15 -9.09
CA GLN A 49 1.33 8.40 -8.81
C GLN A 49 0.35 8.48 -9.98
N ARG A 50 0.14 9.68 -10.54
CA ARG A 50 -0.71 9.86 -11.71
C ARG A 50 -0.16 9.09 -12.92
N GLN A 51 1.16 9.07 -13.12
CA GLN A 51 1.79 8.26 -14.17
C GLN A 51 1.71 6.76 -13.89
N ALA A 52 1.85 6.30 -12.65
CA ALA A 52 1.68 4.89 -12.29
C ALA A 52 0.23 4.41 -12.51
N PHE A 53 -0.74 5.29 -12.24
CA PHE A 53 -2.17 5.01 -12.45
C PHE A 53 -2.58 5.07 -13.94
N ILE A 54 -2.01 6.01 -14.71
CA ILE A 54 -2.38 6.27 -16.13
C ILE A 54 -1.48 5.55 -17.13
N GLY A 55 -0.25 5.19 -16.78
CA GLY A 55 0.77 4.63 -17.68
C GLY A 55 0.40 3.30 -18.33
N SER A 56 -0.57 2.58 -17.76
CA SER A 56 -1.12 1.34 -18.32
C SER A 56 -2.25 1.58 -19.34
N ALA A 57 -2.72 2.82 -19.52
CA ALA A 57 -3.88 3.15 -20.36
C ALA A 57 -3.54 3.59 -21.79
N THR A 58 -2.27 3.78 -22.12
CA THR A 58 -1.86 4.14 -23.48
C THR A 58 -1.57 2.89 -24.30
N THR A 59 -2.61 2.14 -24.65
CA THR A 59 -2.83 1.42 -25.93
C THR A 59 -3.95 0.39 -25.72
N SER A 60 -5.19 0.85 -25.74
CA SER A 60 -6.32 -0.05 -26.01
C SER A 60 -7.38 0.72 -26.78
N THR A 61 -7.47 0.41 -28.07
CA THR A 61 -8.66 0.65 -28.89
C THR A 61 -9.91 0.34 -28.08
N ALA A 62 -10.90 1.23 -28.15
CA ALA A 62 -12.18 1.15 -27.44
C ALA A 62 -12.74 -0.29 -27.46
N ALA A 63 -12.44 -1.06 -26.42
CA ALA A 63 -13.09 -2.31 -26.15
C ALA A 63 -14.49 -1.96 -25.66
N VAL A 64 -15.49 -2.61 -26.26
CA VAL A 64 -16.89 -2.50 -25.85
C VAL A 64 -16.96 -2.62 -24.32
N ILE A 65 -17.36 -1.53 -23.66
CA ILE A 65 -17.59 -1.51 -22.21
C ILE A 65 -18.86 -2.34 -21.99
N ASN A 66 -18.72 -3.64 -21.84
CA ASN A 66 -19.78 -4.45 -21.29
C ASN A 66 -19.86 -4.07 -19.81
N GLN A 67 -20.97 -3.44 -19.44
CA GLN A 67 -21.32 -3.16 -18.05
C GLN A 67 -21.04 -4.41 -17.20
N ALA A 68 -20.33 -4.26 -16.09
CA ALA A 68 -20.02 -5.41 -15.25
C ALA A 68 -21.33 -6.06 -14.78
N PRO A 69 -21.41 -7.39 -14.72
CA PRO A 69 -22.63 -8.08 -14.36
C PRO A 69 -23.15 -7.60 -13.00
N GLU A 70 -24.44 -7.26 -12.92
CA GLU A 70 -25.09 -7.06 -11.63
C GLU A 70 -25.37 -8.42 -11.01
N TYR A 71 -24.78 -8.70 -9.85
CA TYR A 71 -24.98 -9.96 -9.16
C TYR A 71 -26.17 -9.89 -8.20
N PRO A 72 -26.97 -10.95 -8.08
CA PRO A 72 -27.92 -11.08 -6.99
C PRO A 72 -27.26 -10.87 -5.62
N LYS A 73 -27.96 -10.23 -4.70
CA LYS A 73 -27.50 -10.07 -3.31
C LYS A 73 -27.17 -11.45 -2.72
N GLY A 74 -25.99 -11.58 -2.11
CA GLY A 74 -25.52 -12.84 -1.53
C GLY A 74 -24.67 -13.70 -2.47
N THR A 75 -24.50 -13.29 -3.73
CA THR A 75 -23.61 -14.02 -4.67
C THR A 75 -22.19 -14.10 -4.09
N PRO A 76 -21.65 -15.32 -3.89
CA PRO A 76 -20.29 -15.51 -3.38
C PRO A 76 -19.27 -14.78 -4.25
N TRP A 77 -18.26 -14.17 -3.63
CA TRP A 77 -17.23 -13.43 -4.36
C TRP A 77 -16.45 -14.32 -5.34
N GLN A 78 -16.35 -15.62 -5.06
CA GLN A 78 -15.73 -16.63 -5.91
C GLN A 78 -16.46 -16.82 -7.25
N ASP A 79 -17.75 -16.50 -7.31
CA ASP A 79 -18.58 -16.72 -8.50
C ASP A 79 -18.64 -15.48 -9.40
N THR A 80 -17.83 -14.46 -9.10
CA THR A 80 -17.83 -13.17 -9.77
C THR A 80 -16.77 -13.08 -10.87
N GLN A 81 -17.02 -12.29 -11.90
CA GLN A 81 -16.04 -11.89 -12.91
C GLN A 81 -14.82 -11.21 -12.28
N GLU A 82 -15.01 -10.45 -11.21
CA GLU A 82 -13.96 -9.78 -10.43
C GLU A 82 -12.94 -10.82 -9.92
N TRP A 83 -13.43 -11.95 -9.40
CA TRP A 83 -12.56 -13.06 -9.03
C TRP A 83 -11.88 -13.71 -10.24
N GLN A 84 -12.56 -13.89 -11.37
CA GLN A 84 -11.95 -14.46 -12.57
C GLN A 84 -10.81 -13.56 -13.11
N VAL A 85 -11.01 -12.25 -13.08
CA VAL A 85 -10.00 -11.24 -13.45
C VAL A 85 -8.83 -11.29 -12.46
N LEU A 86 -9.13 -11.28 -11.16
CA LEU A 86 -8.14 -11.30 -10.09
C LEU A 86 -7.29 -12.58 -10.11
N SER A 87 -7.93 -13.74 -10.19
CA SER A 87 -7.23 -15.04 -10.23
C SER A 87 -6.33 -15.17 -11.46
N ALA A 88 -6.75 -14.66 -12.62
CA ALA A 88 -5.91 -14.60 -13.82
C ALA A 88 -4.70 -13.66 -13.62
N ALA A 89 -4.88 -12.50 -12.98
CA ALA A 89 -3.80 -11.57 -12.67
C ALA A 89 -2.79 -12.18 -11.67
N ILE A 90 -3.28 -12.79 -10.58
CA ILE A 90 -2.45 -13.48 -9.59
C ILE A 90 -1.65 -14.63 -10.24
N THR A 91 -2.28 -15.39 -11.14
CA THR A 91 -1.61 -16.50 -11.83
C THR A 91 -0.42 -16.01 -12.66
N LYS A 92 -0.51 -14.83 -13.30
CA LYS A 92 0.63 -14.23 -14.03
C LYS A 92 1.81 -13.91 -13.10
N ASP A 93 1.53 -13.53 -11.86
CA ASP A 93 2.52 -13.12 -10.87
C ASP A 93 3.09 -14.29 -10.04
N THR A 94 2.67 -15.53 -10.31
CA THR A 94 3.05 -16.72 -9.53
C THR A 94 4.54 -16.82 -9.20
N SER A 95 5.41 -16.67 -10.19
CA SER A 95 6.86 -16.79 -10.00
C SER A 95 7.41 -15.72 -9.06
N VAL A 96 6.93 -14.48 -9.22
CA VAL A 96 7.34 -13.33 -8.42
C VAL A 96 6.83 -13.44 -6.98
N ILE A 97 5.58 -13.90 -6.80
CA ILE A 97 5.01 -14.18 -5.48
C ILE A 97 5.80 -15.28 -4.77
N ASN A 98 6.11 -16.39 -5.45
CA ASN A 98 6.89 -17.48 -4.87
C ASN A 98 8.33 -17.05 -4.52
N GLN A 99 8.92 -16.16 -5.32
CA GLN A 99 10.21 -15.57 -4.99
C GLN A 99 10.13 -14.73 -3.71
N ALA A 100 9.15 -13.84 -3.60
CA ALA A 100 8.94 -13.02 -2.40
C ALA A 100 8.62 -13.87 -1.15
N ALA A 101 7.83 -14.94 -1.32
CA ALA A 101 7.55 -15.92 -0.28
C ALA A 101 8.81 -16.60 0.23
N THR A 102 9.68 -17.05 -0.69
CA THR A 102 10.97 -17.66 -0.35
C THR A 102 11.87 -16.69 0.40
N THR A 103 12.01 -15.45 -0.09
CA THR A 103 12.86 -14.43 0.53
C THR A 103 12.36 -14.02 1.92
N SER A 104 11.05 -13.85 2.09
CA SER A 104 10.45 -13.48 3.38
C SER A 104 10.35 -14.66 4.37
N GLY A 105 10.32 -15.89 3.87
CA GLY A 105 10.05 -17.08 4.67
C GLY A 105 8.58 -17.20 5.10
N VAL A 106 7.67 -16.57 4.37
CA VAL A 106 6.21 -16.63 4.59
C VAL A 106 5.57 -17.43 3.45
N PRO A 107 4.58 -18.30 3.71
CA PRO A 107 3.90 -19.03 2.65
C PRO A 107 3.30 -18.12 1.58
N ALA A 108 3.55 -18.43 0.31
CA ALA A 108 2.99 -17.67 -0.82
C ALA A 108 1.47 -17.53 -0.73
N ARG A 109 0.77 -18.58 -0.28
CA ARG A 109 -0.67 -18.58 -0.08
C ARG A 109 -1.15 -17.53 0.92
N LEU A 110 -0.36 -17.23 1.95
CA LEU A 110 -0.69 -16.21 2.95
C LEU A 110 -0.48 -14.79 2.38
N ILE A 111 0.56 -14.58 1.57
CA ILE A 111 0.74 -13.33 0.82
C ILE A 111 -0.46 -13.12 -0.12
N VAL A 112 -0.85 -14.17 -0.88
CA VAL A 112 -1.99 -14.13 -1.80
C VAL A 112 -3.31 -13.92 -1.08
N ALA A 113 -3.49 -14.47 0.12
CA ALA A 113 -4.69 -14.24 0.92
C ALA A 113 -4.91 -12.75 1.22
N ASN A 114 -3.86 -12.04 1.60
CA ASN A 114 -3.92 -10.60 1.84
C ASN A 114 -4.13 -9.82 0.52
N LEU A 115 -3.41 -10.21 -0.55
CA LEU A 115 -3.58 -9.61 -1.88
C LEU A 115 -5.03 -9.68 -2.37
N ILE A 116 -5.68 -10.84 -2.23
CA ILE A 116 -7.04 -11.04 -2.71
C ILE A 116 -8.01 -10.10 -2.01
N VAL A 117 -7.87 -9.94 -0.70
CA VAL A 117 -8.75 -9.06 0.08
C VAL A 117 -8.57 -7.60 -0.33
N GLU A 118 -7.33 -7.15 -0.51
CA GLU A 118 -7.03 -5.79 -0.99
C GLU A 118 -7.62 -5.52 -2.38
N GLN A 119 -7.47 -6.48 -3.29
CA GLN A 119 -7.92 -6.31 -4.68
C GLN A 119 -9.44 -6.45 -4.81
N LEU A 120 -10.08 -7.38 -4.09
CA LEU A 120 -11.54 -7.46 -4.04
C LEU A 120 -12.12 -6.18 -3.44
N ARG A 121 -11.55 -5.65 -2.35
CA ARG A 121 -11.97 -4.37 -1.81
C ARG A 121 -11.92 -3.29 -2.88
N LEU A 122 -10.80 -3.17 -3.60
CA LEU A 122 -10.64 -2.19 -4.68
C LEU A 122 -11.67 -2.39 -5.81
N PHE A 123 -11.85 -3.62 -6.30
CA PHE A 123 -12.72 -3.91 -7.44
C PHE A 123 -14.21 -3.69 -7.16
N PHE A 124 -14.63 -3.85 -5.90
CA PHE A 124 -16.01 -3.62 -5.48
C PHE A 124 -16.27 -2.17 -5.02
N THR A 125 -15.26 -1.42 -4.57
CA THR A 125 -15.42 0.02 -4.25
C THR A 125 -15.25 0.93 -5.45
N GLU A 126 -14.30 0.63 -6.35
CA GLU A 126 -13.91 1.48 -7.48
C GLU A 126 -14.44 0.95 -8.83
N ARG A 127 -15.76 0.74 -8.93
CA ARG A 127 -16.40 0.09 -10.09
C ARG A 127 -16.06 0.71 -11.44
N GLY A 128 -16.03 2.04 -11.53
CA GLY A 128 -15.70 2.75 -12.77
C GLY A 128 -14.28 2.46 -13.27
N PHE A 129 -13.31 2.38 -12.36
CA PHE A 129 -11.93 2.02 -12.71
C PHE A 129 -11.78 0.54 -13.05
N TYR A 130 -12.52 -0.33 -12.36
CA TYR A 130 -12.54 -1.75 -12.67
C TYR A 130 -12.99 -2.05 -14.10
N GLU A 131 -14.11 -1.47 -14.53
CA GLU A 131 -14.63 -1.69 -15.89
C GLU A 131 -13.69 -1.14 -16.97
N GLN A 132 -13.11 0.03 -16.73
CA GLN A 132 -12.30 0.73 -17.73
C GLN A 132 -10.89 0.13 -17.88
N PHE A 133 -10.28 -0.35 -16.79
CA PHE A 133 -8.84 -0.69 -16.78
C PHE A 133 -8.54 -2.11 -16.30
N PHE A 134 -9.11 -2.54 -15.17
CA PHE A 134 -8.73 -3.82 -14.55
C PHE A 134 -9.30 -5.02 -15.31
N ALA A 135 -10.59 -4.98 -15.67
CA ALA A 135 -11.27 -6.08 -16.34
C ALA A 135 -10.72 -6.39 -17.75
N PRO A 136 -10.50 -5.40 -18.65
CA PRO A 136 -10.01 -5.68 -20.00
C PRO A 136 -8.58 -6.22 -20.00
N LEU A 137 -7.72 -5.69 -19.12
CA LEU A 137 -6.29 -5.99 -19.12
C LEU A 137 -5.92 -7.18 -18.20
N LYS A 138 -6.84 -7.61 -17.32
CA LYS A 138 -6.59 -8.64 -16.29
C LYS A 138 -5.33 -8.33 -15.50
N ILE A 139 -5.33 -7.16 -14.89
CA ILE A 139 -4.22 -6.61 -14.09
C ILE A 139 -4.69 -6.35 -12.66
N LEU A 140 -3.72 -6.31 -11.74
CA LEU A 140 -3.94 -5.85 -10.37
C LEU A 140 -4.00 -4.32 -10.36
N GLY A 141 -4.78 -3.75 -9.45
CA GLY A 141 -4.85 -2.31 -9.26
C GLY A 141 -3.87 -1.84 -8.19
N SER A 142 -3.10 -0.80 -8.49
CA SER A 142 -2.41 -0.01 -7.47
C SER A 142 -3.43 0.80 -6.67
N GLN A 143 -3.27 0.84 -5.35
CA GLN A 143 -4.15 1.64 -4.48
C GLN A 143 -3.88 3.15 -4.59
N THR A 144 -4.75 3.94 -3.93
CA THR A 144 -4.84 5.42 -4.01
C THR A 144 -3.63 6.14 -3.37
N GLN A 145 -3.68 7.47 -3.23
CA GLN A 145 -2.58 8.30 -2.72
C GLN A 145 -2.03 7.88 -1.34
N PHE A 146 -2.78 7.12 -0.54
CA PHE A 146 -2.43 6.76 0.84
C PHE A 146 -1.86 5.33 1.00
N SER A 147 -1.97 4.49 -0.03
CA SER A 147 -1.57 3.07 -0.01
C SER A 147 -0.97 2.69 -1.35
N TRP A 148 0.21 2.10 -1.36
CA TRP A 148 0.99 1.89 -2.58
C TRP A 148 0.94 0.46 -3.08
N GLY A 149 0.98 0.33 -4.41
CA GLY A 149 1.12 -0.94 -5.08
C GLY A 149 -0.10 -1.84 -4.97
N VAL A 150 0.07 -3.09 -5.39
CA VAL A 150 -1.00 -4.10 -5.46
C VAL A 150 -1.36 -4.66 -4.07
N MET A 151 -0.46 -4.51 -3.09
CA MET A 151 -0.64 -4.94 -1.70
C MET A 151 -1.21 -3.86 -0.78
N GLY A 152 -1.47 -2.64 -1.29
CA GLY A 152 -2.14 -1.60 -0.52
C GLY A 152 -1.37 -1.05 0.68
N MET A 153 -0.05 -1.18 0.69
CA MET A 153 0.75 -0.85 1.87
C MET A 153 0.93 0.67 2.01
N LYS A 154 0.64 1.20 3.20
CA LYS A 154 0.91 2.61 3.53
C LYS A 154 2.42 2.86 3.61
N GLU A 155 2.86 4.06 3.24
CA GLU A 155 4.27 4.48 3.35
C GLU A 155 4.81 4.29 4.77
N ALA A 156 4.08 4.77 5.79
CA ALA A 156 4.49 4.65 7.18
C ALA A 156 4.68 3.19 7.62
N THR A 157 3.85 2.27 7.12
CA THR A 157 4.00 0.83 7.37
C THR A 157 5.26 0.29 6.71
N ALA A 158 5.55 0.66 5.46
CA ALA A 158 6.78 0.28 4.79
C ALA A 158 8.03 0.79 5.55
N VAL A 159 7.99 2.03 6.07
CA VAL A 159 9.05 2.60 6.93
C VAL A 159 9.24 1.75 8.18
N GLN A 160 8.14 1.35 8.80
CA GLN A 160 8.19 0.56 10.02
C GLN A 160 8.78 -0.83 9.78
N VAL A 161 8.43 -1.50 8.68
CA VAL A 161 9.05 -2.77 8.27
C VAL A 161 10.56 -2.60 8.12
N GLU A 162 11.02 -1.63 7.33
CA GLU A 162 12.46 -1.37 7.15
C GLU A 162 13.20 -1.12 8.47
N ASN A 163 12.58 -0.38 9.40
CA ASN A 163 13.16 -0.09 10.71
C ASN A 163 13.20 -1.33 11.61
N ASN A 164 12.15 -2.15 11.59
CA ASN A 164 12.07 -3.40 12.36
C ASN A 164 13.14 -4.39 11.92
N LEU A 165 13.42 -4.49 10.61
CA LEU A 165 14.48 -5.34 10.08
C LEU A 165 15.86 -4.97 10.61
N LYS A 166 16.09 -3.73 11.02
CA LYS A 166 17.41 -3.20 11.43
C LYS A 166 17.55 -2.97 12.92
N ASN A 167 16.52 -3.24 13.71
CA ASN A 167 16.50 -2.94 15.12
C ASN A 167 16.49 -4.22 15.96
N PRO A 168 17.65 -4.72 16.44
CA PRO A 168 17.73 -5.96 17.22
C PRO A 168 16.94 -5.97 18.52
N THR A 169 16.54 -4.79 19.04
CA THR A 169 15.71 -4.70 20.25
C THR A 169 14.22 -4.64 19.94
N SER A 170 13.83 -4.55 18.66
CA SER A 170 12.43 -4.59 18.25
C SER A 170 11.88 -6.01 18.45
N PRO A 171 10.66 -6.19 19.02
CA PRO A 171 10.05 -7.51 19.09
C PRO A 171 9.72 -8.08 17.71
N TYR A 172 9.73 -7.25 16.67
CA TYR A 172 9.51 -7.59 15.27
C TYR A 172 10.79 -8.02 14.54
N TYR A 173 11.98 -7.86 15.14
CA TYR A 173 13.25 -8.11 14.46
C TYR A 173 13.43 -9.58 14.06
N LEU A 174 13.76 -9.80 12.79
CA LEU A 174 13.81 -11.13 12.17
C LEU A 174 15.19 -11.78 12.18
N GLY A 175 16.23 -11.04 12.56
CA GLY A 175 17.61 -11.52 12.59
C GLY A 175 18.49 -11.01 11.43
N PRO A 176 19.81 -11.22 11.53
CA PRO A 176 20.80 -10.62 10.61
C PRO A 176 20.58 -10.96 9.13
N GLN A 177 20.06 -12.16 8.83
CA GLN A 177 19.81 -12.59 7.44
C GLN A 177 18.72 -11.76 6.72
N TYR A 178 17.93 -10.98 7.45
CA TYR A 178 16.87 -10.13 6.89
C TYR A 178 17.26 -8.65 6.80
N GLU A 179 18.31 -8.20 7.49
CA GLU A 179 18.66 -6.77 7.68
C GLU A 179 18.83 -5.98 6.37
N HIS A 180 19.32 -6.65 5.33
CA HIS A 180 19.71 -6.04 4.07
C HIS A 180 18.71 -6.25 2.93
N LEU A 181 17.57 -6.92 3.19
CA LEU A 181 16.62 -7.27 2.14
C LEU A 181 15.90 -6.06 1.54
N LEU A 182 15.80 -4.96 2.30
CA LEU A 182 15.12 -3.74 1.92
C LEU A 182 16.03 -2.52 1.89
N ASP A 183 17.36 -2.71 1.79
CA ASP A 183 18.28 -1.57 1.80
C ASP A 183 18.00 -0.57 0.67
N LEU A 184 17.96 0.69 1.07
CA LEU A 184 17.76 1.87 0.24
C LEU A 184 18.93 2.81 0.49
N SER A 185 19.46 3.42 -0.56
CA SER A 185 20.64 4.27 -0.47
C SER A 185 20.42 5.56 -1.23
N ALA A 186 20.27 6.69 -0.55
CA ALA A 186 20.14 7.99 -1.21
C ALA A 186 21.30 8.23 -2.19
N THR A 187 20.99 8.76 -3.36
CA THR A 187 21.98 9.19 -4.35
C THR A 187 21.87 10.70 -4.56
N ALA A 188 22.78 11.29 -5.34
CA ALA A 188 22.73 12.71 -5.67
C ALA A 188 21.42 13.13 -6.38
N THR A 189 20.67 12.17 -6.96
CA THR A 189 19.49 12.42 -7.78
C THR A 189 18.21 11.81 -7.24
N THR A 190 18.26 11.02 -6.16
CA THR A 190 17.08 10.25 -5.69
C THR A 190 17.12 10.04 -4.19
N SER A 191 16.09 10.52 -3.48
CA SER A 191 15.93 10.34 -2.04
C SER A 191 15.53 8.91 -1.67
N ILE A 192 15.61 8.54 -0.40
CA ILE A 192 15.19 7.22 0.10
C ILE A 192 13.68 7.04 -0.11
N GLU A 193 12.90 8.08 0.18
CA GLU A 193 11.44 8.09 0.00
C GLU A 193 11.08 7.88 -1.46
N GLN A 194 11.78 8.54 -2.39
CA GLN A 194 11.55 8.37 -3.82
C GLN A 194 11.94 6.96 -4.30
N GLN A 195 13.05 6.39 -3.83
CA GLN A 195 13.42 5.02 -4.18
C GLN A 195 12.42 4.00 -3.68
N ARG A 196 11.96 4.16 -2.43
CA ARG A 196 10.92 3.33 -1.84
C ARG A 196 9.62 3.41 -2.64
N PHE A 197 9.19 4.64 -2.94
CA PHE A 197 8.01 4.87 -3.76
C PHE A 197 8.12 4.13 -5.10
N ILE A 198 9.22 4.32 -5.84
CA ILE A 198 9.46 3.65 -7.12
C ILE A 198 9.37 2.12 -6.98
N ARG A 199 10.03 1.52 -5.97
CA ARG A 199 9.97 0.07 -5.73
C ARG A 199 8.55 -0.42 -5.42
N MET A 200 7.79 0.36 -4.66
CA MET A 200 6.45 0.01 -4.20
C MET A 200 5.38 0.23 -5.26
N THR A 201 5.62 1.09 -6.26
CA THR A 201 4.64 1.40 -7.32
C THR A 201 5.03 0.89 -8.70
N ASP A 202 6.10 0.09 -8.81
CA ASP A 202 6.52 -0.52 -10.07
C ASP A 202 5.40 -1.40 -10.65
N GLN A 203 4.87 -1.00 -11.82
CA GLN A 203 3.76 -1.67 -12.51
C GLN A 203 4.22 -2.84 -13.40
N HIS A 204 5.52 -2.96 -13.66
CA HIS A 204 6.09 -4.02 -14.49
C HIS A 204 6.59 -5.19 -13.66
N GLN A 205 6.97 -4.94 -12.40
CA GLN A 205 7.48 -5.96 -11.50
C GLN A 205 7.03 -5.74 -10.05
N HIS A 206 6.04 -6.53 -9.62
CA HIS A 206 5.46 -6.42 -8.26
C HIS A 206 6.30 -7.09 -7.15
N TYR A 207 7.57 -7.47 -7.40
CA TYR A 207 8.39 -8.21 -6.44
C TYR A 207 8.46 -7.53 -5.08
N TYR A 208 8.77 -6.23 -5.05
CA TYR A 208 8.86 -5.51 -3.79
C TYR A 208 7.50 -5.34 -3.11
N ASN A 209 6.40 -5.28 -3.87
CA ASN A 209 5.06 -5.22 -3.27
C ASN A 209 4.81 -6.47 -2.42
N TYR A 210 5.08 -7.65 -2.99
CA TYR A 210 4.93 -8.93 -2.30
C TYR A 210 5.98 -9.14 -1.22
N LEU A 211 7.23 -8.70 -1.43
CA LEU A 211 8.29 -8.84 -0.44
C LEU A 211 8.01 -8.00 0.81
N TYR A 212 7.60 -6.75 0.66
CA TYR A 212 7.20 -5.92 1.80
C TYR A 212 6.04 -6.54 2.56
N ALA A 213 5.02 -7.04 1.86
CA ALA A 213 3.90 -7.71 2.50
C ALA A 213 4.32 -9.00 3.23
N GLY A 214 5.17 -9.82 2.62
CA GLY A 214 5.71 -11.02 3.24
C GLY A 214 6.55 -10.72 4.48
N LEU A 215 7.43 -9.71 4.42
CA LEU A 215 8.24 -9.30 5.58
C LEU A 215 7.38 -8.71 6.69
N TYR A 216 6.36 -7.92 6.35
CA TYR A 216 5.41 -7.40 7.34
C TYR A 216 4.67 -8.55 8.06
N ILE A 217 4.18 -9.54 7.32
CA ILE A 217 3.57 -10.74 7.91
C ILE A 217 4.57 -11.47 8.82
N ARG A 218 5.79 -11.67 8.35
CA ARG A 218 6.86 -12.37 9.10
C ARG A 218 7.20 -11.67 10.41
N GLU A 219 7.26 -10.34 10.40
CA GLU A 219 7.50 -9.51 11.57
C GLU A 219 6.39 -9.67 12.62
N ILE A 220 5.12 -9.65 12.18
CA ILE A 220 3.97 -9.91 13.05
C ILE A 220 4.07 -11.33 13.65
N GLU A 221 4.30 -12.36 12.83
CA GLU A 221 4.44 -13.73 13.30
C GLU A 221 5.56 -13.87 14.35
N ASN A 222 6.71 -13.23 14.10
CA ASN A 222 7.86 -13.23 15.00
C ASN A 222 7.54 -12.57 16.35
N GLN A 223 6.88 -11.41 16.34
CA GLN A 223 6.45 -10.73 17.57
C GLN A 223 5.56 -11.63 18.43
N TRP A 224 4.57 -12.27 17.81
CA TRP A 224 3.62 -13.14 18.50
C TRP A 224 4.26 -14.44 19.00
N GLN A 225 5.17 -15.02 18.20
CA GLN A 225 5.95 -16.19 18.59
C GLN A 225 6.84 -15.87 19.81
N ASN A 226 7.56 -14.75 19.79
CA ASN A 226 8.44 -14.34 20.89
C ASN A 226 7.67 -14.01 22.18
N ALA A 227 6.41 -13.57 22.05
CA ALA A 227 5.51 -13.33 23.18
C ALA A 227 4.84 -14.61 23.73
N GLY A 228 5.11 -15.78 23.15
CA GLY A 228 4.54 -17.07 23.60
C GLY A 228 3.13 -17.36 23.07
N PHE A 229 2.66 -16.61 22.08
CA PHE A 229 1.33 -16.76 21.47
C PHE A 229 1.46 -16.95 19.95
N PRO A 230 2.09 -18.03 19.44
CA PRO A 230 2.30 -18.20 18.01
C PRO A 230 0.96 -18.25 17.24
N ILE A 231 0.89 -17.50 16.14
CA ILE A 231 -0.30 -17.38 15.28
C ILE A 231 -0.08 -17.88 13.84
N THR A 232 1.00 -18.63 13.59
CA THR A 232 1.35 -19.11 12.24
C THR A 232 0.27 -19.99 11.60
N ASN A 233 -0.60 -20.61 12.40
CA ASN A 233 -1.76 -21.37 11.94
C ASN A 233 -3.09 -20.57 11.97
N ARG A 234 -3.02 -19.25 12.16
CA ARG A 234 -4.15 -18.33 12.26
C ARG A 234 -4.07 -17.25 11.17
N PRO A 235 -4.23 -17.63 9.89
CA PRO A 235 -4.20 -16.69 8.77
C PRO A 235 -5.27 -15.59 8.91
N ASP A 236 -6.40 -15.90 9.55
CA ASP A 236 -7.44 -14.94 9.94
C ASP A 236 -6.91 -13.81 10.84
N VAL A 237 -6.14 -14.15 11.88
CA VAL A 237 -5.55 -13.19 12.81
C VAL A 237 -4.40 -12.45 12.16
N ILE A 238 -3.51 -13.16 11.45
CA ILE A 238 -2.39 -12.54 10.73
C ILE A 238 -2.90 -11.48 9.75
N SER A 239 -3.91 -11.82 8.92
CA SER A 239 -4.49 -10.87 7.97
C SER A 239 -5.28 -9.75 8.65
N THR A 240 -5.87 -10.00 9.82
CA THR A 240 -6.47 -8.93 10.64
C THR A 240 -5.40 -7.90 11.01
N LEU A 241 -4.26 -8.36 11.57
CA LEU A 241 -3.15 -7.51 12.00
C LEU A 241 -2.47 -6.78 10.84
N TYR A 242 -2.29 -7.48 9.72
CA TYR A 242 -1.81 -6.87 8.48
C TYR A 242 -2.65 -5.65 8.11
N ASN A 243 -3.97 -5.79 8.14
CA ASN A 243 -4.89 -4.72 7.76
C ASN A 243 -4.93 -3.54 8.76
N ILE A 244 -4.86 -3.81 10.06
CA ILE A 244 -5.03 -2.76 11.08
C ILE A 244 -3.72 -2.10 11.50
N GLY A 245 -2.56 -2.73 11.30
CA GLY A 245 -1.26 -2.12 11.59
C GLY A 245 -0.54 -2.69 12.81
N PHE A 246 0.77 -2.48 12.87
CA PHE A 246 1.64 -2.87 13.99
C PHE A 246 1.16 -2.35 15.35
N GLU A 247 0.60 -1.13 15.40
CA GLU A 247 0.14 -0.48 16.64
C GLU A 247 -0.97 -1.25 17.36
N HIS A 248 -1.69 -2.10 16.64
CA HIS A 248 -2.74 -2.96 17.19
C HIS A 248 -2.29 -4.41 17.40
N SER A 249 -1.03 -4.74 17.08
CA SER A 249 -0.48 -6.08 17.27
C SER A 249 -0.07 -6.28 18.74
N MET A 250 -1.04 -6.75 19.52
CA MET A 250 -0.92 -7.02 20.95
C MET A 250 -1.08 -8.52 21.22
N PRO A 251 0.04 -9.28 21.32
CA PRO A 251 0.00 -10.72 21.53
C PRO A 251 -0.82 -11.12 22.76
N ASN A 252 -1.70 -12.10 22.58
CA ASN A 252 -2.53 -12.63 23.66
C ASN A 252 -3.04 -14.04 23.31
N ALA A 253 -3.61 -14.75 24.29
CA ALA A 253 -4.04 -16.14 24.14
C ALA A 253 -5.27 -16.32 23.23
N ASN A 254 -6.10 -15.30 23.06
CA ASN A 254 -7.41 -15.40 22.40
C ASN A 254 -7.61 -14.26 21.38
N PRO A 255 -6.73 -14.15 20.36
CA PRO A 255 -6.87 -13.12 19.35
C PRO A 255 -8.18 -13.26 18.59
N GLN A 256 -8.79 -12.11 18.30
CA GLN A 256 -10.05 -12.03 17.57
C GLN A 256 -9.80 -11.70 16.10
N VAL A 257 -10.68 -12.21 15.24
CA VAL A 257 -10.65 -11.95 13.79
C VAL A 257 -11.40 -10.65 13.51
N GLY A 258 -10.85 -9.82 12.63
CA GLY A 258 -11.43 -8.51 12.33
C GLY A 258 -10.79 -7.82 11.13
N GLY A 259 -10.55 -6.52 11.28
CA GLY A 259 -10.11 -5.64 10.21
C GLY A 259 -11.26 -4.88 9.55
N ALA A 260 -10.94 -4.13 8.50
CA ALA A 260 -11.90 -3.33 7.76
C ALA A 260 -13.07 -4.19 7.24
N ALA A 261 -14.27 -3.61 7.29
CA ALA A 261 -15.46 -4.20 6.70
C ALA A 261 -15.41 -4.06 5.17
N ILE A 262 -15.66 -5.16 4.46
CA ILE A 262 -15.65 -5.23 3.00
C ILE A 262 -17.01 -5.75 2.56
N VAL A 263 -17.72 -4.95 1.77
CA VAL A 263 -19.05 -5.31 1.27
C VAL A 263 -18.92 -5.83 -0.16
N ILE A 264 -19.26 -7.10 -0.37
CA ILE A 264 -19.29 -7.73 -1.70
C ILE A 264 -20.70 -8.28 -1.91
N ASN A 265 -21.36 -7.84 -2.98
CA ASN A 265 -22.72 -8.28 -3.34
C ASN A 265 -23.72 -8.22 -2.16
N GLY A 266 -23.61 -7.20 -1.31
CA GLY A 266 -24.46 -7.01 -0.13
C GLY A 266 -24.19 -7.92 1.06
N VAL A 267 -23.09 -8.69 1.05
CA VAL A 267 -22.55 -9.45 2.19
C VAL A 267 -21.35 -8.70 2.76
N THR A 268 -21.29 -8.55 4.07
CA THR A 268 -20.17 -7.91 4.76
C THR A 268 -19.21 -8.95 5.29
N TYR A 269 -17.94 -8.82 4.92
CA TYR A 269 -16.83 -9.62 5.41
C TYR A 269 -15.88 -8.75 6.23
N SER A 270 -15.21 -9.32 7.22
CA SER A 270 -14.01 -8.69 7.79
C SER A 270 -12.79 -9.03 6.93
N PHE A 271 -11.78 -8.16 6.92
CA PHE A 271 -10.55 -8.39 6.16
C PHE A 271 -9.92 -9.75 6.49
N GLY A 272 -9.70 -10.03 7.78
CA GLY A 272 -9.14 -11.30 8.24
C GLY A 272 -10.04 -12.50 7.93
N GLY A 273 -11.35 -12.33 8.04
CA GLY A 273 -12.32 -13.39 7.72
C GLY A 273 -12.29 -13.77 6.24
N LEU A 274 -12.26 -12.78 5.35
CA LEU A 274 -12.20 -13.00 3.90
C LEU A 274 -10.87 -13.62 3.47
N ALA A 275 -9.75 -13.16 4.04
CA ALA A 275 -8.44 -13.75 3.81
C ALA A 275 -8.40 -15.23 4.21
N ASN A 276 -8.93 -15.56 5.39
CA ASN A 276 -9.01 -16.94 5.84
C ASN A 276 -9.95 -17.80 4.97
N GLN A 277 -11.06 -17.24 4.49
CA GLN A 277 -11.95 -17.94 3.57
C GLN A 277 -11.20 -18.35 2.29
N PHE A 278 -10.39 -17.47 1.70
CA PHE A 278 -9.52 -17.84 0.58
C PHE A 278 -8.47 -18.87 1.02
N TYR A 279 -7.74 -18.61 2.11
CA TYR A 279 -6.64 -19.46 2.56
C TYR A 279 -7.10 -20.91 2.77
N GLN A 280 -8.31 -21.12 3.32
CA GLN A 280 -8.87 -22.46 3.54
C GLN A 280 -9.55 -23.08 2.31
N SER A 281 -9.91 -22.28 1.30
CA SER A 281 -10.57 -22.75 0.09
C SER A 281 -9.67 -23.66 -0.77
N ASP A 282 -10.23 -24.29 -1.80
CA ASP A 282 -9.45 -25.04 -2.78
C ASP A 282 -8.99 -24.19 -3.98
N LEU A 283 -9.33 -22.88 -3.96
CA LEU A 283 -8.92 -21.93 -4.98
C LEU A 283 -7.40 -21.81 -5.04
N LEU A 284 -6.88 -21.87 -6.28
CA LEU A 284 -5.46 -21.74 -6.62
C LEU A 284 -4.54 -22.69 -5.84
N THR A 285 -5.03 -23.77 -5.24
CA THR A 285 -4.20 -24.72 -4.45
C THR A 285 -3.16 -25.44 -5.29
N ASN A 286 -3.41 -25.60 -6.59
CA ASN A 286 -2.45 -26.13 -7.55
C ASN A 286 -1.28 -25.18 -7.84
N ILE A 287 -1.40 -23.90 -7.46
CA ILE A 287 -0.39 -22.85 -7.68
C ILE A 287 0.24 -22.41 -6.35
N PHE A 288 -0.60 -22.21 -5.33
CA PHE A 288 -0.25 -21.81 -3.98
C PHE A 288 -0.83 -22.83 -2.97
N PRO A 289 -0.09 -23.89 -2.62
CA PRO A 289 -0.58 -24.93 -1.71
C PRO A 289 -0.81 -24.38 -0.29
N LYS A 290 -1.64 -25.11 0.48
CA LYS A 290 -1.95 -24.82 1.89
C LYS A 290 -0.71 -24.97 2.77
#